data_AF-A0A947K3C5-F1
#
_entry.id   AF-A0A947K3C5-F1
#
_cell.length_a   1.000
_cell.length_b   1.000
_cell.length_c   1.000
_cell.angle_alpha   90.00
_cell.angle_beta   90.00
_cell.angle_gamma   90.00
#
_symmetry.space_group_name_H-M   'P 1'
#
loop_
_entity.id
_entity.type
_entity.pdbx_description
1 polymer ?
#
loop_
_entity_poly.entity_id
_entity_poly.type
_entity_poly.pdbx_seq_one_letter_code
_entity_poly.pdbx_strand_id
1 'polypeptide(L)'
;MSEQEKSALEKLEQKLKDMWRSSGKASIIAARYTEFVVEPKVFIGDKLHPEILKIMIINYLANSATQDSGIGNVEVTPDKLIIKGENGKELVAVRDKKIIRQYLAQQA
;
A
#
# COMPACT_ATOMS: atom_id res chain seq x y z
N MET A 1 18.33 -4.33 8.75
CA MET A 1 17.20 -3.53 9.28
C MET A 1 17.56 -3.10 10.68
N SER A 2 17.48 -1.80 10.94
CA SER A 2 17.67 -1.24 12.28
C SER A 2 16.49 -1.61 13.20
N GLU A 3 16.68 -1.59 14.52
CA GLU A 3 15.60 -1.85 15.48
C GLU A 3 14.42 -0.87 15.34
N GLN A 4 14.71 0.37 14.93
CA GLN A 4 13.69 1.40 14.65
C GLN A 4 12.81 1.03 13.45
N GLU A 5 13.39 0.51 12.37
CA GLU A 5 12.64 0.05 11.19
C GLU A 5 11.73 -1.13 11.52
N LYS A 6 12.20 -2.08 12.33
CA LYS A 6 11.38 -3.21 12.79
C LYS A 6 10.18 -2.73 13.60
N SER A 7 10.37 -1.79 14.54
CA SER A 7 9.28 -1.23 15.33
C SER A 7 8.24 -0.46 14.50
N ALA A 8 8.68 0.26 13.47
CA ALA A 8 7.77 0.98 12.58
C ALA A 8 6.89 0.02 11.76
N LEU A 9 7.46 -1.08 11.26
CA LEU A 9 6.73 -2.11 10.53
C LEU A 9 5.74 -2.87 11.41
N GLU A 10 6.12 -3.21 12.64
CA GLU A 10 5.22 -3.84 13.61
C GLU A 10 4.03 -2.94 13.94
N LYS A 11 4.27 -1.63 14.13
CA LYS A 11 3.20 -0.65 14.35
C LYS A 11 2.28 -0.51 13.13
N LEU A 12 2.85 -0.55 11.92
CA LEU A 12 2.09 -0.55 10.68
C LEU A 12 1.23 -1.82 10.58
N GLU A 13 1.81 -2.98 10.89
CA GLU A 13 1.09 -4.26 10.91
C GLU A 13 -0.14 -4.20 11.81
N GLN A 14 0.07 -3.73 13.04
CA GLN A 14 -1.00 -3.64 14.02
C GLN A 14 -2.11 -2.71 13.56
N LYS A 15 -1.77 -1.52 13.04
CA LYS A 15 -2.77 -0.58 12.49
C LYS A 15 -3.55 -1.16 11.31
N LEU A 16 -2.89 -1.92 10.43
CA LEU A 16 -3.56 -2.57 9.30
C LEU A 16 -4.51 -3.67 9.75
N LYS A 17 -4.13 -4.47 10.76
CA LYS A 17 -5.02 -5.46 11.39
C LYS A 17 -6.22 -4.79 12.06
N ASP A 18 -5.99 -3.70 12.80
CA ASP A 18 -7.05 -2.98 13.50
C ASP A 18 -8.04 -2.34 12.53
N MET A 19 -7.54 -1.70 11.46
CA MET A 19 -8.38 -1.19 10.37
C MET A 19 -9.23 -2.29 9.76
N TRP A 20 -8.62 -3.45 9.46
CA TRP A 20 -9.36 -4.58 8.89
C TRP A 20 -10.47 -5.09 9.82
N ARG A 21 -10.15 -5.29 11.11
CA ARG A 21 -11.13 -5.70 12.14
C ARG A 21 -12.28 -4.68 12.24
N SER A 22 -11.99 -3.38 12.22
CA SER A 22 -13.01 -2.33 12.28
C SER A 22 -13.89 -2.23 11.02
N SER A 23 -13.39 -2.69 9.87
CA SER A 23 -14.11 -2.60 8.59
C SER A 23 -15.21 -3.65 8.43
N GLY A 24 -15.35 -4.59 9.38
CA GLY A 24 -16.40 -5.62 9.39
C GLY A 24 -16.27 -6.69 8.29
N LYS A 25 -15.19 -6.66 7.48
CA LYS A 25 -14.93 -7.61 6.39
C LYS A 25 -14.19 -8.86 6.85
N ALA A 26 -14.45 -9.29 8.08
CA ALA A 26 -13.89 -10.53 8.60
C ALA A 26 -14.49 -11.71 7.83
N SER A 27 -13.66 -12.43 7.07
CA SER A 27 -14.10 -13.67 6.43
C SER A 27 -14.26 -14.73 7.51
N ILE A 28 -15.52 -14.99 7.89
CA ILE A 28 -15.87 -16.09 8.78
C ILE A 28 -15.94 -17.34 7.91
N ILE A 29 -15.03 -18.28 8.14
CA ILE A 29 -15.08 -19.60 7.53
C ILE A 29 -15.80 -20.52 8.51
N ALA A 30 -17.05 -20.86 8.21
CA ALA A 30 -17.81 -21.84 8.95
C ALA A 30 -17.50 -23.25 8.44
N ALA A 31 -16.88 -24.07 9.28
CA ALA A 31 -16.83 -25.52 9.10
C ALA A 31 -17.96 -26.18 9.91
N ARG A 32 -18.30 -27.45 9.63
CA ARG A 32 -19.49 -28.15 10.17
C ARG A 32 -19.73 -28.03 11.68
N TYR A 33 -18.72 -27.74 12.49
CA TYR A 33 -18.83 -27.62 13.95
C TYR A 33 -18.08 -26.42 14.55
N THR A 34 -17.50 -25.54 13.72
CA THR A 34 -16.62 -24.46 14.20
C THR A 34 -16.59 -23.30 13.21
N GLU A 35 -16.58 -22.08 13.73
CA GLU A 35 -16.33 -20.88 12.95
C GLU A 35 -14.92 -20.35 13.22
N PHE A 36 -14.19 -20.01 12.17
CA PHE A 36 -12.89 -19.38 12.26
C PHE A 36 -12.93 -18.01 11.60
N VAL A 37 -12.40 -17.01 12.30
CA VAL A 37 -12.13 -15.68 11.72
C VAL A 37 -10.75 -15.74 11.06
N VAL A 38 -10.71 -15.60 9.74
CA VAL A 38 -9.42 -15.55 9.02
C VAL A 38 -8.95 -14.12 8.92
N GLU A 39 -7.93 -13.79 9.71
CA GLU A 39 -7.24 -12.50 9.59
C GLU A 39 -6.35 -12.47 8.33
N PRO A 40 -6.31 -11.35 7.59
CA PRO A 40 -5.45 -11.21 6.44
C PRO A 40 -3.99 -11.22 6.87
N LYS A 41 -3.17 -11.98 6.15
CA LYS A 41 -1.72 -11.91 6.30
C LYS A 41 -1.21 -10.61 5.71
N VAL A 42 -0.87 -9.67 6.59
CA VAL A 42 -0.34 -8.35 6.20
C VAL A 42 1.08 -8.48 5.63
N PHE A 43 1.86 -9.42 6.16
CA PHE A 43 3.20 -9.74 5.70
C PHE A 43 3.29 -11.21 5.22
N ILE A 44 4.11 -11.45 4.21
CA ILE A 44 4.52 -12.77 3.75
C ILE A 44 6.04 -12.85 3.89
N GLY A 45 6.50 -13.51 4.95
CA GLY A 45 7.90 -13.39 5.40
C GLY A 45 8.17 -11.95 5.87
N ASP A 46 9.27 -11.36 5.42
CA ASP A 46 9.66 -9.97 5.76
C ASP A 46 9.11 -8.92 4.78
N LYS A 47 8.17 -9.29 3.90
CA LYS A 47 7.64 -8.41 2.85
C LYS A 47 6.16 -8.16 3.04
N LEU A 48 5.73 -6.92 2.81
CA LEU A 48 4.33 -6.54 2.82
C LEU A 48 3.56 -7.31 1.74
N HIS A 49 2.34 -7.73 2.04
CA HIS A 49 1.47 -8.40 1.09
C HIS A 49 1.27 -7.53 -0.17
N PRO A 50 1.45 -8.07 -1.39
CA PRO A 50 1.40 -7.28 -2.63
C PRO A 50 0.11 -6.46 -2.81
N GLU A 51 -1.04 -7.04 -2.47
CA GLU A 51 -2.33 -6.34 -2.54
C GLU A 51 -2.41 -5.13 -1.60
N ILE A 52 -1.81 -5.22 -0.41
CA ILE A 52 -1.76 -4.09 0.54
C ILE A 52 -0.84 -3.01 0.00
N LEU A 53 0.34 -3.40 -0.50
CA LEU A 53 1.28 -2.46 -1.13
C LEU A 53 0.63 -1.71 -2.29
N LYS A 54 -0.14 -2.42 -3.12
CA LYS A 54 -0.91 -1.84 -4.24
C LYS A 54 -1.93 -0.81 -3.77
N ILE A 55 -2.68 -1.12 -2.72
CA ILE A 55 -3.65 -0.17 -2.13
C ILE A 55 -2.94 1.06 -1.57
N MET A 56 -1.81 0.88 -0.88
CA MET A 56 -1.02 2.00 -0.34
C MET A 56 -0.51 2.92 -1.46
N ILE A 57 -0.01 2.35 -2.56
CA ILE A 57 0.42 3.11 -3.74
C ILE A 57 -0.76 3.91 -4.31
N ILE A 58 -1.92 3.27 -4.53
CA ILE A 58 -3.10 3.95 -5.06
C ILE A 58 -3.55 5.09 -4.14
N ASN A 59 -3.59 4.86 -2.83
CA ASN A 59 -3.96 5.89 -1.86
C ASN A 59 -2.96 7.04 -1.83
N TYR A 60 -1.66 6.75 -1.89
CA TYR A 60 -0.63 7.78 -1.99
C TYR A 60 -0.82 8.64 -3.24
N LEU A 61 -0.98 8.01 -4.41
CA LEU A 61 -1.18 8.68 -5.69
C LEU A 61 -2.47 9.50 -5.75
N ALA A 62 -3.53 9.05 -5.07
CA ALA A 62 -4.77 9.81 -4.97
C ALA A 62 -4.64 11.07 -4.10
N ASN A 63 -3.71 11.08 -3.14
CA ASN A 63 -3.47 12.19 -2.22
C ASN A 63 -2.24 13.03 -2.59
N SER A 64 -1.41 12.60 -3.55
CA SER A 64 -0.23 13.36 -3.97
C SER A 64 -0.63 14.69 -4.62
N ALA A 65 -1.76 14.75 -5.32
CA ALA A 65 -2.30 16.01 -5.86
C ALA A 65 -2.66 17.06 -4.79
N THR A 66 -3.01 16.62 -3.57
CA THR A 66 -3.40 17.48 -2.45
C THR A 66 -2.25 17.75 -1.46
N GLN A 67 -1.22 16.89 -1.43
CA GLN A 67 -0.11 17.01 -0.49
C GLN A 67 1.19 17.55 -1.12
N ASP A 68 1.43 17.33 -2.41
CA ASP A 68 2.62 17.84 -3.10
C ASP A 68 2.38 19.30 -3.53
N SER A 69 2.70 20.21 -2.61
CA SER A 69 2.79 21.66 -2.84
C SER A 69 4.02 22.02 -3.70
N GLY A 70 4.07 21.48 -4.93
CA GLY A 70 4.95 21.95 -6.01
C GLY A 70 6.19 21.13 -6.31
N ILE A 71 6.45 20.00 -5.63
CA ILE A 71 7.57 19.11 -5.97
C ILE A 71 7.01 17.87 -6.68
N GLY A 72 7.33 17.72 -7.96
CA GLY A 72 6.96 16.57 -8.79
C GLY A 72 7.65 15.28 -8.31
N ASN A 73 7.19 14.75 -7.18
CA ASN A 73 7.70 13.54 -6.54
C ASN A 73 7.26 12.28 -7.28
N VAL A 74 6.33 12.40 -8.23
CA VAL A 74 5.85 11.29 -9.06
C VAL A 74 6.26 11.51 -10.51
N GLU A 75 7.16 10.67 -11.01
CA GLU A 75 7.52 10.62 -12.43
C GLU A 75 6.73 9.49 -13.11
N VAL A 76 6.01 9.81 -14.17
CA VAL A 76 5.21 8.84 -14.91
C VAL A 76 5.61 8.76 -16.36
N THR A 77 5.78 7.53 -16.81
CA THR A 77 5.92 7.14 -18.21
C THR A 77 4.87 6.07 -18.52
N PRO A 78 4.60 5.76 -19.81
CA PRO A 78 3.66 4.70 -20.17
C PRO A 78 3.99 3.32 -19.60
N ASP A 79 5.27 3.05 -19.29
CA ASP A 79 5.78 1.75 -18.85
C ASP A 79 6.10 1.66 -17.36
N LYS A 80 6.33 2.81 -16.69
CA LYS A 80 6.64 2.87 -15.26
C LYS A 80 6.19 4.16 -14.61
N LEU A 81 5.81 4.05 -13.35
CA LEU A 81 5.61 5.17 -12.42
C LEU A 81 6.67 5.08 -11.32
N ILE A 82 7.33 6.19 -11.02
CA ILE A 82 8.37 6.30 -10.00
C ILE A 82 7.92 7.31 -8.96
N ILE A 83 7.94 6.90 -7.69
CA ILE A 83 7.81 7.80 -6.53
C ILE A 83 9.22 8.08 -6.02
N LYS A 84 9.58 9.35 -6.02
CA LYS A 84 10.86 9.87 -5.54
C LYS A 84 10.70 10.40 -4.12
N GLY A 85 11.75 10.29 -3.34
CA GLY A 85 11.86 10.96 -2.05
C GLY A 85 12.22 12.42 -2.22
N GLU A 86 12.21 13.17 -1.12
CA GLU A 86 12.54 14.60 -1.09
C GLU A 86 13.95 14.93 -1.64
N ASN A 87 14.86 13.95 -1.60
CA ASN A 87 16.21 14.05 -2.16
C ASN A 87 16.28 13.67 -3.67
N GLY A 88 15.14 13.47 -4.32
CA GLY A 88 15.03 13.05 -5.71
C GLY A 88 15.38 11.58 -5.99
N LYS A 89 15.75 10.79 -4.97
CA LYS A 89 16.04 9.36 -5.14
C LYS A 89 14.76 8.56 -5.31
N GLU A 90 14.82 7.55 -6.16
CA GLU A 90 13.73 6.58 -6.33
C GLU A 90 13.50 5.82 -5.02
N LEU A 91 12.26 5.90 -4.50
CA LEU A 91 11.80 5.14 -3.35
C LEU A 91 10.98 3.92 -3.80
N VAL A 92 10.13 4.12 -4.82
CA VAL A 92 9.22 3.08 -5.32
C VAL A 92 9.11 3.17 -6.84
N ALA A 93 9.24 2.04 -7.52
CA ALA A 93 8.90 1.91 -8.94
C ALA A 93 7.75 0.93 -9.16
N VAL A 94 6.73 1.40 -9.89
CA VAL A 94 5.51 0.67 -10.20
C VAL A 94 5.45 0.41 -11.69
N ARG A 95 5.35 -0.86 -12.09
CA ARG A 95 5.23 -1.29 -13.49
C ARG A 95 3.85 -1.85 -13.84
N ASP A 96 2.90 -1.75 -12.92
CA ASP A 96 1.53 -2.20 -13.14
C ASP A 96 0.80 -1.21 -14.08
N LYS A 97 0.58 -1.66 -15.32
CA LYS A 97 -0.08 -0.86 -16.37
C LYS A 97 -1.48 -0.37 -15.97
N LYS A 98 -2.19 -1.10 -15.11
CA LYS A 98 -3.53 -0.69 -14.65
C LYS A 98 -3.42 0.53 -13.74
N ILE A 99 -2.47 0.53 -12.80
CA ILE A 99 -2.22 1.66 -11.88
C ILE A 99 -1.74 2.88 -12.67
N ILE A 100 -0.79 2.69 -13.60
CA ILE A 100 -0.25 3.76 -14.43
C ILE A 100 -1.37 4.44 -15.25
N ARG A 101 -2.22 3.64 -15.91
CA ARG A 101 -3.36 4.16 -16.66
C ARG A 101 -4.37 4.89 -15.78
N GLN A 102 -4.68 4.35 -14.61
CA GLN A 102 -5.61 4.98 -13.67
C GLN A 102 -5.10 6.34 -13.20
N TYR A 103 -3.80 6.44 -12.88
CA TYR A 103 -3.19 7.70 -12.47
C TYR A 103 -3.17 8.73 -13.59
N LEU A 104 -2.75 8.32 -14.81
CA LEU A 104 -2.77 9.21 -15.99
C LEU A 104 -4.18 9.73 -16.30
N ALA A 105 -5.21 8.90 -16.15
CA ALA A 105 -6.60 9.31 -16.38
C ALA A 105 -7.13 10.29 -15.32
N GLN A 106 -6.55 10.35 -14.12
CA GLN A 106 -6.92 11.31 -13.08
C GLN A 106 -6.24 12.68 -13.26
N GLN A 107 -5.16 12.75 -14.04
CA GLN A 107 -4.44 13.99 -14.32
C GLN A 107 -4.86 14.68 -15.62
N ALA A 108 -5.63 14.00 -16.47
CA ALA A 108 -6.20 14.53 -17.72
C ALA A 108 -7.49 15.30 -17.44
#